data_AF-M4BVP9-F1
#
_entry.id   AF-M4BVP9-F1
#
_cell.length_a   1.000
_cell.length_b   1.000
_cell.length_c   1.000
_cell.angle_alpha   90.00
_cell.angle_beta   90.00
_cell.angle_gamma   90.00
#
_symmetry.space_group_name_H-M   'P 1'
#
loop_
_entity.id
_entity.type
_entity.pdbx_description
1 polymer ?
#
loop_
_entity_poly.entity_id
_entity_poly.type
_entity_poly.pdbx_seq_one_letter_code
_entity_poly.pdbx_strand_id
1 'polypeptide(L)'
;MVQLENAAKKLTLYSRAIREQLTRLKEEVVLEKQAVLTSEDDVSESSARLQEIEELMNKLQRDIGALRRTPFSQENENGSLAAREQELEELKEERYEELELLAHIQKMLQRHQDTHSTMKRMIASLTKESHRVRQREEVIVLVALRSRFVKVFGSKI
;
A
#
# COMPACT_ATOMS: atom_id res chain seq x y z
N MET A 1 -32.92 -19.75 -31.35
CA MET A 1 -32.60 -18.30 -31.47
C MET A 1 -32.73 -17.60 -30.13
N VAL A 2 -33.89 -17.63 -29.46
CA VAL A 2 -34.11 -16.98 -28.14
C VAL A 2 -33.07 -17.38 -27.07
N GLN A 3 -32.70 -18.66 -26.97
CA GLN A 3 -31.68 -19.12 -26.02
C GLN A 3 -30.27 -18.55 -26.32
N LEU A 4 -29.90 -18.44 -27.60
CA LEU A 4 -28.63 -17.87 -28.05
C LEU A 4 -28.58 -16.35 -27.79
N GLU A 5 -29.68 -15.64 -28.05
CA GLU A 5 -29.79 -14.21 -27.75
C GLU A 5 -29.72 -13.94 -26.24
N ASN A 6 -30.38 -14.75 -25.42
CA ASN A 6 -30.30 -14.62 -23.96
C ASN A 6 -28.89 -14.92 -23.43
N ALA A 7 -28.21 -15.94 -23.99
CA ALA A 7 -26.82 -16.23 -23.64
C ALA A 7 -25.88 -15.10 -24.05
N ALA A 8 -26.05 -14.53 -25.26
CA ALA A 8 -25.28 -13.39 -25.74
C ALA A 8 -25.46 -12.17 -24.81
N LYS A 9 -26.71 -11.81 -24.47
CA LYS A 9 -27.02 -10.71 -23.55
C LYS A 9 -26.34 -10.88 -22.19
N LYS A 10 -26.42 -12.08 -21.60
CA LYS A 10 -25.78 -12.38 -20.31
C LYS A 10 -24.25 -12.23 -20.39
N LEU A 11 -23.63 -12.74 -21.44
CA LEU A 11 -22.19 -12.62 -21.63
C LEU A 11 -21.75 -11.17 -21.83
N THR A 12 -22.50 -10.37 -22.60
CA THR A 12 -22.20 -8.95 -22.78
C THR A 12 -22.29 -8.17 -21.47
N LEU A 13 -23.33 -8.42 -20.64
CA LEU A 13 -23.45 -7.80 -19.32
C LEU A 13 -22.28 -8.20 -18.40
N TYR A 14 -21.91 -9.48 -18.43
CA TYR A 14 -20.79 -9.99 -17.62
C TYR A 14 -19.44 -9.43 -18.09
N SER A 15 -19.20 -9.39 -19.40
CA SER A 15 -18.02 -8.78 -20.04
C SER A 15 -17.87 -7.32 -19.65
N ARG A 16 -18.98 -6.57 -19.65
CA ARG A 16 -19.02 -5.18 -19.17
C ARG A 16 -18.67 -5.07 -17.68
N ALA A 17 -19.29 -5.89 -16.83
CA ALA A 17 -19.03 -5.87 -15.39
C ALA A 17 -17.56 -6.17 -15.07
N ILE A 18 -16.93 -7.15 -15.75
CA ILE A 18 -15.50 -7.44 -15.56
C ILE A 18 -14.62 -6.25 -15.97
N ARG A 19 -14.94 -5.58 -17.08
CA ARG A 19 -14.17 -4.39 -17.52
C ARG A 19 -14.30 -3.26 -16.51
N GLU A 20 -15.50 -2.99 -16.02
CA GLU A 20 -15.74 -1.97 -14.99
C GLU A 20 -14.98 -2.29 -13.69
N GLN A 21 -15.01 -3.54 -13.24
CA GLN A 21 -14.23 -3.99 -12.08
C GLN A 21 -12.72 -3.85 -12.31
N LEU A 22 -12.21 -4.21 -13.49
CA LEU A 22 -10.79 -4.04 -13.84
C LEU A 22 -10.35 -2.58 -13.85
N THR A 23 -11.19 -1.66 -14.37
CA THR A 23 -10.88 -0.23 -14.37
C THR A 23 -10.80 0.29 -12.94
N ARG A 24 -11.82 0.03 -12.12
CA ARG A 24 -11.84 0.46 -10.71
C ARG A 24 -10.65 -0.09 -9.92
N LEU A 25 -10.37 -1.38 -10.07
CA LEU A 25 -9.26 -2.01 -9.35
C LEU A 25 -7.89 -1.48 -9.79
N LYS A 26 -7.73 -1.06 -11.06
CA LYS A 26 -6.51 -0.39 -11.52
C LYS A 26 -6.37 1.01 -10.94
N GLU A 27 -7.46 1.76 -10.80
CA GLU A 27 -7.47 3.07 -10.14
C GLU A 27 -7.11 2.93 -8.66
N GLU A 28 -7.72 1.96 -7.96
CA GLU A 28 -7.40 1.65 -6.56
C GLU A 28 -5.93 1.27 -6.37
N VAL A 29 -5.34 0.49 -7.28
CA VAL A 29 -3.90 0.15 -7.23
C VAL A 29 -2.99 1.38 -7.34
N VAL A 30 -3.39 2.39 -8.12
CA VAL A 30 -2.60 3.64 -8.22
C VAL A 30 -2.63 4.39 -6.90
N LEU A 31 -3.80 4.50 -6.27
CA LEU A 31 -3.96 5.12 -4.95
C LEU A 31 -3.16 4.35 -3.89
N GLU A 32 -3.27 3.03 -3.90
CA GLU A 32 -2.54 2.16 -2.95
C GLU A 32 -1.03 2.28 -3.12
N LYS A 33 -0.54 2.37 -4.37
CA LYS A 33 0.88 2.60 -4.64
C LYS A 33 1.33 3.95 -4.08
N GLN A 34 0.51 4.99 -4.20
CA GLN A 34 0.83 6.30 -3.63
C GLN A 34 0.89 6.23 -2.10
N ALA A 35 -0.03 5.51 -1.46
CA ALA A 35 -0.02 5.31 -0.01
C ALA A 35 1.23 4.57 0.46
N VAL A 36 1.67 3.53 -0.26
CA VAL A 36 2.94 2.84 0.01
C VAL A 36 4.12 3.81 -0.03
N LEU A 37 4.23 4.63 -1.08
CA LEU A 37 5.33 5.59 -1.21
C LEU A 37 5.33 6.61 -0.07
N THR A 38 4.16 7.14 0.29
CA THR A 38 4.04 8.06 1.42
C THR A 38 4.48 7.40 2.74
N SER A 39 4.05 6.16 3.01
CA SER A 39 4.50 5.44 4.21
C SER A 39 6.00 5.10 4.17
N GLU A 40 6.60 4.87 3.01
CA GLU A 40 8.05 4.68 2.88
C GLU A 40 8.81 5.97 3.19
N ASP A 41 8.30 7.12 2.72
CA ASP A 41 8.85 8.44 3.06
C ASP A 41 8.73 8.71 4.57
N ASP A 42 7.56 8.43 5.17
CA ASP A 42 7.33 8.58 6.62
C ASP A 42 8.29 7.71 7.45
N VAL A 43 8.57 6.48 7.02
CA VAL A 43 9.57 5.61 7.66
C VAL A 43 10.95 6.23 7.60
N SER A 44 11.32 6.80 6.46
CA SER A 44 12.63 7.44 6.28
C SER A 44 12.77 8.68 7.16
N GLU A 45 11.73 9.51 7.24
CA GLU A 45 11.70 10.71 8.08
C GLU A 45 11.82 10.36 9.56
N SER A 46 11.00 9.42 10.03
CA SER A 46 11.03 8.95 11.42
C SER A 46 12.37 8.31 11.79
N SER A 47 12.97 7.55 10.87
CA SER A 47 14.30 6.97 11.08
C SER A 47 15.40 8.04 11.18
N ALA A 48 15.33 9.09 10.37
CA ALA A 48 16.27 10.21 10.44
C ALA A 48 16.13 10.97 11.76
N ARG A 49 14.89 11.20 12.21
CA ARG A 49 14.60 11.84 13.51
C ARG A 49 15.13 11.02 14.69
N LEU A 50 14.97 9.70 14.66
CA LEU A 50 15.58 8.82 15.67
C LEU A 50 17.10 8.95 15.72
N GLN A 51 17.75 9.02 14.56
CA GLN A 51 19.21 9.20 14.51
C GLN A 51 19.63 10.55 15.12
N GLU A 52 18.91 11.64 14.83
CA GLU A 52 19.16 12.95 15.42
C GLU A 52 19.02 12.91 16.96
N ILE A 53 17.95 12.30 17.47
CA ILE A 53 17.75 12.12 18.91
C ILE A 53 18.90 11.34 19.53
N GLU A 54 19.34 10.24 18.91
CA GLU A 54 20.46 9.43 19.40
C GLU A 54 21.79 10.21 19.40
N GLU A 55 22.03 11.06 18.40
CA GLU A 55 23.21 11.95 18.35
C GLU A 55 23.18 13.00 19.47
N LEU A 56 22.02 13.61 19.72
CA LEU A 56 21.82 14.56 20.82
C LEU A 56 22.02 13.90 22.19
N MET A 57 21.43 12.73 22.41
CA MET A 57 21.62 11.95 23.63
C MET A 57 23.10 11.63 23.87
N ASN A 58 23.83 11.19 22.83
CA ASN A 58 25.26 10.89 22.92
C ASN A 58 26.11 12.13 23.23
N LYS A 59 25.74 13.31 22.71
CA LYS A 59 26.40 14.57 23.06
C LYS A 59 26.14 14.93 24.53
N LEU A 60 24.89 14.85 24.95
CA LEU A 60 24.47 15.19 26.30
C LEU A 60 25.08 14.27 27.37
N GLN A 61 25.18 12.97 27.09
CA GLN A 61 25.87 12.01 27.94
C GLN A 61 27.37 12.32 28.10
N ARG A 62 28.03 12.79 27.03
CA ARG A 62 29.43 13.25 27.12
C ARG A 62 29.56 14.50 27.99
N ASP A 63 28.64 15.45 27.84
CA ASP A 63 28.63 16.69 28.63
C ASP A 63 28.39 16.40 30.12
N ILE A 64 27.41 15.54 30.44
CA ILE A 64 27.17 15.03 31.81
C ILE A 64 28.43 14.32 32.35
N GLY A 65 29.04 13.47 31.53
CA GLY A 65 30.27 12.75 31.89
C GLY A 65 31.46 13.68 32.18
N ALA A 66 31.56 14.79 31.45
CA ALA A 66 32.57 15.82 31.68
C ALA A 66 32.29 16.58 32.99
N LEU A 67 31.05 17.03 33.20
CA LEU A 67 30.64 17.74 34.42
C LEU A 67 30.92 16.92 35.68
N ARG A 68 30.58 15.62 35.67
CA ARG A 68 30.82 14.71 36.81
C ARG A 68 32.30 14.50 37.16
N ARG A 69 33.23 14.75 36.23
CA ARG A 69 34.68 14.59 36.45
C ARG A 69 35.37 15.87 36.92
N THR A 70 34.67 17.01 36.93
CA THR A 70 35.24 18.31 37.31
C THR A 70 35.17 18.48 38.83
N PRO A 71 36.28 18.61 39.57
CA PRO A 71 36.24 18.51 41.04
C PRO A 71 35.84 19.77 41.81
N PHE A 72 35.46 20.90 41.17
CA PHE A 72 35.64 22.23 41.80
C PHE A 72 34.52 23.29 41.73
N SER A 73 33.24 23.00 41.46
CA SER A 73 32.18 24.02 41.68
C SER A 73 30.84 23.45 42.15
N GLN A 74 30.86 22.88 43.35
CA GLN A 74 29.77 22.08 43.95
C GLN A 74 28.42 22.79 44.19
N GLU A 75 28.29 24.12 44.10
CA GLU A 75 26.99 24.79 44.36
C GLU A 75 26.28 25.24 43.07
N ASN A 76 27.00 25.71 42.05
CA ASN A 76 26.41 26.14 40.77
C ASN A 76 26.38 25.03 39.71
N GLU A 77 27.27 24.02 39.79
CA GLU A 77 27.31 22.90 38.82
C GLU A 77 26.22 21.86 39.10
N ASN A 78 25.72 21.73 40.33
CA ASN A 78 24.66 20.77 40.67
C ASN A 78 23.33 21.09 39.97
N GLY A 79 22.96 22.38 39.88
CA GLY A 79 21.79 22.81 39.11
C GLY A 79 21.97 22.59 37.61
N SER A 80 23.19 22.78 37.09
CA SER A 80 23.50 22.52 35.69
C SER A 80 23.52 21.02 35.36
N LEU A 81 24.02 20.17 36.26
CA LEU A 81 24.05 18.72 36.08
C LEU A 81 22.62 18.14 36.11
N ALA A 82 21.81 18.53 37.11
CA ALA A 82 20.43 18.09 37.22
C ALA A 82 19.60 18.48 35.99
N ALA A 83 19.78 19.70 35.47
CA ALA A 83 19.12 20.14 34.25
C ALA A 83 19.51 19.29 33.03
N ARG A 84 20.80 18.93 32.90
CA ARG A 84 21.29 18.08 31.80
C ARG A 84 20.81 16.63 31.92
N GLU A 85 20.70 16.12 33.15
CA GLU A 85 20.14 14.79 33.40
C GLU A 85 18.64 14.74 33.10
N GLN A 86 17.91 15.82 33.40
CA GLN A 86 16.50 15.97 33.01
C GLN A 86 16.35 16.03 31.47
N GLU A 87 17.13 16.87 30.79
CA GLU A 87 17.13 16.96 29.32
C GLU A 87 17.43 15.59 28.67
N LEU A 88 18.29 14.78 29.30
CA LEU A 88 18.58 13.42 28.80
C LEU A 88 17.40 12.48 28.98
N GLU A 89 16.61 12.63 30.04
CA GLU A 89 15.41 11.83 30.25
C GLU A 89 14.31 12.22 29.26
N GLU A 90 14.11 13.53 29.03
CA GLU A 90 13.19 14.05 28.01
C GLU A 90 13.53 13.49 26.61
N LEU A 91 14.82 13.48 26.22
CA LEU A 91 15.24 12.87 24.95
C LEU A 91 15.01 11.35 24.89
N LYS A 92 15.08 10.63 26.01
CA LYS A 92 14.74 9.19 26.03
C LYS A 92 13.25 8.97 25.84
N GLU A 93 12.41 9.82 26.42
CA GLU A 93 10.96 9.79 26.22
C GLU A 93 10.64 10.08 24.75
N GLU A 94 11.21 11.14 24.17
CA GLU A 94 11.06 11.45 22.74
C GLU A 94 11.51 10.29 21.84
N ARG A 95 12.65 9.64 22.16
CA ARG A 95 13.11 8.45 21.43
C ARG A 95 12.11 7.30 21.52
N TYR A 96 11.51 7.09 22.69
CA TYR A 96 10.53 6.03 22.89
C TYR A 96 9.26 6.28 22.07
N GLU A 97 8.74 7.51 22.12
CA GLU A 97 7.58 7.93 21.33
C GLU A 97 7.84 7.78 19.83
N GLU A 98 9.01 8.20 19.37
CA GLU A 98 9.38 8.09 17.96
C GLU A 98 9.55 6.62 17.51
N LEU A 99 10.05 5.74 18.37
CA LEU A 99 10.09 4.29 18.11
C LEU A 99 8.68 3.68 18.00
N GLU A 100 7.75 4.09 18.86
CA GLU A 100 6.35 3.65 18.78
C GLU A 100 5.69 4.13 17.48
N LEU A 101 5.95 5.38 17.09
CA LEU A 101 5.49 5.94 15.83
C LEU A 101 6.05 5.17 14.63
N LEU A 102 7.37 4.91 14.61
CA LEU A 102 8.00 4.13 13.54
C LEU A 102 7.39 2.73 13.43
N ALA A 103 7.18 2.06 14.55
CA ALA A 103 6.54 0.74 14.58
C ALA A 103 5.10 0.79 14.03
N HIS A 104 4.35 1.85 14.33
CA HIS A 104 3.02 2.06 13.78
C HIS A 104 3.05 2.26 12.26
N ILE A 105 3.94 3.13 11.76
CA ILE A 105 4.09 3.42 10.33
C ILE A 105 4.51 2.15 9.58
N GLN A 106 5.47 1.38 10.08
CA GLN A 106 5.89 0.12 9.47
C GLN A 106 4.74 -0.89 9.36
N LYS A 107 3.87 -0.96 10.38
CA LYS A 107 2.68 -1.81 10.33
C LYS A 107 1.67 -1.35 9.27
N MET A 108 1.52 -0.04 9.08
CA MET A 108 0.69 0.53 8.03
C MET A 108 1.28 0.26 6.64
N LEU A 109 2.59 0.47 6.46
CA LEU A 109 3.30 0.15 5.23
C LEU A 109 3.10 -1.32 4.84
N GLN A 110 3.24 -2.25 5.79
CA GLN A 110 3.02 -3.67 5.55
C GLN A 110 1.58 -3.94 5.06
N ARG A 111 0.56 -3.33 5.70
CA ARG A 111 -0.84 -3.47 5.27
C ARG A 111 -1.06 -2.94 3.85
N HIS A 112 -0.42 -1.82 3.52
CA HIS A 112 -0.51 -1.24 2.18
C HIS A 112 0.13 -2.16 1.13
N GLN A 113 1.31 -2.69 1.42
CA GLN A 113 1.98 -3.66 0.56
C GLN A 113 1.17 -4.95 0.38
N ASP A 114 0.57 -5.48 1.45
CA ASP A 114 -0.29 -6.66 1.40
C ASP A 114 -1.55 -6.42 0.56
N THR A 115 -2.18 -5.27 0.73
CA THR A 115 -3.36 -4.83 -0.04
C THR A 115 -3.03 -4.69 -1.52
N HIS A 116 -1.94 -3.99 -1.84
CA HIS A 116 -1.45 -3.84 -3.20
C HIS A 116 -1.14 -5.18 -3.87
N SER A 117 -0.51 -6.12 -3.14
CA SER A 117 -0.24 -7.48 -3.65
C SER A 117 -1.53 -8.26 -3.96
N THR A 118 -2.56 -8.07 -3.12
CA THR A 118 -3.87 -8.71 -3.27
C THR A 118 -4.63 -8.16 -4.46
N MET A 119 -4.66 -6.83 -4.61
CA MET A 119 -5.25 -6.18 -5.79
C MET A 119 -4.56 -6.62 -7.08
N LYS A 120 -3.22 -6.71 -7.12
CA LYS A 120 -2.49 -7.24 -8.29
C LYS A 120 -2.93 -8.65 -8.67
N ARG A 121 -3.11 -9.54 -7.69
CA ARG A 121 -3.63 -10.91 -7.91
C ARG A 121 -5.06 -10.89 -8.45
N MET A 122 -5.92 -10.03 -7.91
CA MET A 122 -7.29 -9.84 -8.39
C MET A 122 -7.33 -9.32 -9.84
N ILE A 123 -6.50 -8.32 -10.20
CA ILE A 123 -6.37 -7.83 -11.57
C ILE A 123 -5.95 -8.97 -12.51
N ALA A 124 -4.96 -9.77 -12.13
CA ALA A 124 -4.50 -10.90 -12.93
C ALA A 124 -5.62 -11.93 -13.15
N SER A 125 -6.39 -12.25 -12.09
CA SER A 125 -7.53 -13.15 -12.16
C SER A 125 -8.64 -12.63 -13.08
N LEU A 126 -9.07 -11.37 -12.88
CA LEU A 126 -10.09 -10.73 -13.70
C LEU A 126 -9.65 -10.56 -15.16
N THR A 127 -8.37 -10.33 -15.42
CA THR A 127 -7.83 -10.26 -16.77
C THR A 127 -7.93 -11.61 -17.49
N LYS A 128 -7.62 -12.71 -16.79
CA LYS A 128 -7.81 -14.07 -17.33
C LYS A 128 -9.28 -14.37 -17.61
N GLU A 129 -10.16 -13.99 -16.69
CA GLU A 129 -11.60 -14.20 -16.88
C GLU A 129 -12.16 -13.35 -18.02
N SER A 130 -11.70 -12.09 -18.15
CA SER A 130 -12.04 -11.23 -19.29
C SER A 130 -11.67 -11.88 -20.62
N HIS A 131 -10.48 -12.49 -20.71
CA HIS A 131 -10.05 -13.20 -21.91
C HIS A 131 -10.94 -14.42 -22.21
N ARG A 132 -11.29 -15.21 -21.20
CA ARG A 132 -12.21 -16.36 -21.35
C ARG A 132 -13.60 -15.93 -21.81
N VAL A 133 -14.13 -14.85 -21.25
CA VAL A 133 -15.44 -14.31 -21.64
C VAL A 133 -15.41 -13.84 -23.10
N ARG A 134 -14.34 -13.15 -23.51
CA ARG A 134 -14.15 -12.74 -24.91
C ARG A 134 -14.13 -13.91 -25.88
N GLN A 135 -13.43 -15.00 -25.54
CA GLN A 135 -13.44 -16.22 -26.35
C GLN A 135 -14.85 -16.81 -26.47
N ARG A 136 -15.63 -16.81 -25.38
CA ARG A 136 -17.04 -17.27 -25.40
C ARG A 136 -17.93 -16.37 -26.26
N GLU A 137 -17.73 -15.06 -26.21
CA GLU A 137 -18.42 -14.10 -27.07
C GLU A 137 -18.15 -14.39 -28.56
N GLU A 138 -16.88 -14.62 -28.94
CA GLU A 138 -16.49 -14.97 -30.31
C GLU A 138 -17.16 -16.25 -30.81
N VAL A 139 -17.22 -17.30 -29.97
CA VAL A 139 -17.90 -18.56 -30.32
C VAL A 139 -19.39 -18.33 -30.56
N ILE A 140 -20.08 -17.53 -29.74
CA ILE A 140 -21.49 -17.22 -29.95
C ILE A 140 -21.73 -16.49 -31.26
N VAL A 141 -20.85 -15.53 -31.61
CA VAL A 141 -20.92 -14.83 -32.89
C VAL A 141 -20.77 -15.82 -34.05
N LEU A 142 -19.79 -16.73 -33.99
CA LEU A 142 -19.59 -17.76 -35.02
C LEU A 142 -20.81 -18.68 -35.16
N VAL A 143 -21.39 -19.13 -34.05
CA VAL A 143 -22.60 -19.98 -34.05
C VAL A 143 -23.80 -19.22 -34.63
N ALA A 144 -23.98 -17.95 -34.27
CA ALA A 144 -25.05 -17.11 -34.79
C ALA A 144 -24.91 -16.88 -36.31
N LEU A 145 -23.69 -16.61 -36.79
CA LEU A 145 -23.39 -16.50 -38.22
C LEU A 145 -23.70 -17.80 -38.96
N ARG A 146 -23.21 -18.94 -38.47
CA ARG A 146 -23.45 -20.26 -39.07
C ARG A 146 -24.94 -20.61 -39.14
N SER A 147 -25.69 -20.37 -38.06
CA SER A 147 -27.14 -20.55 -38.01
C SER A 147 -27.86 -19.70 -39.06
N ARG A 148 -27.42 -18.44 -39.24
CA ARG A 148 -27.99 -17.52 -40.23
C ARG A 148 -27.72 -17.98 -41.66
N PHE A 149 -26.52 -18.48 -41.96
CA PHE A 149 -26.19 -19.08 -43.25
C PHE A 149 -27.04 -20.33 -43.55
N VAL A 150 -27.18 -21.25 -42.59
CA VAL A 150 -28.01 -22.45 -42.77
C VAL A 150 -29.47 -22.09 -43.04
N LYS A 151 -30.03 -21.08 -42.35
CA LYS A 151 -31.40 -20.60 -42.63
C LYS A 151 -31.56 -19.99 -44.02
N VAL A 152 -30.58 -19.23 -44.49
CA VAL A 152 -30.65 -18.54 -45.80
C VAL A 152 -30.48 -19.53 -46.96
N PHE A 153 -29.62 -20.54 -46.80
CA PHE A 153 -29.37 -21.54 -47.85
C PHE A 153 -30.31 -22.75 -47.80
N GLY A 154 -30.83 -23.13 -46.63
CA GLY A 154 -31.81 -24.20 -46.49
C GLY A 154 -33.24 -23.82 -46.90
N SER A 155 -33.50 -22.53 -47.14
CA SER A 155 -34.78 -22.01 -47.66
C SER A 155 -34.85 -22.00 -49.20
N LYS A 156 -33.80 -22.45 -49.89
CA LYS A 156 -33.69 -22.44 -51.36
C LYS A 156 -33.54 -23.85 -51.98
N ILE A 157 -33.82 -24.90 -51.22
CA ILE A 157 -33.93 -26.29 -51.69
C ILE A 157 -35.33 -26.76 -51.32
#